data_AF-A0A964W3G1-F1
#
_entry.id   AF-A0A964W3G1-F1
#
_cell.length_a   1.000
_cell.length_b   1.000
_cell.length_c   1.000
_cell.angle_alpha   90.00
_cell.angle_beta   90.00
_cell.angle_gamma   90.00
#
_symmetry.space_group_name_H-M   'P 1'
#
loop_
_entity.id
_entity.type
_entity.pdbx_description
1 polymer ?
#
loop_
_entity_poly.entity_id
_entity_poly.type
_entity_poly.pdbx_seq_one_letter_code
_entity_poly.pdbx_strand_id
1 'polypeptide(L)'
;MKDYIKNKGFTVKKKLILLILLVVMVTSALMLITVISMSKLGAFQDDQYLKSQVAVTAVEASKIGDELYSIIADSIINHNMEETDKEWSKMKIDKEKLIQEVIENSDTDEEKALASTANDAFHKYVDIYENKLISLLRQERVYKIQLKNQR
;
A
#
# COMPACT_ATOMS: atom_id res chain seq x y z
N MET A 1 -58.17 64.74 16.31
CA MET A 1 -56.92 64.17 16.86
C MET A 1 -57.18 62.74 17.35
N LYS A 2 -57.37 61.79 16.43
CA LYS A 2 -57.43 60.34 16.71
C LYS A 2 -56.95 59.61 15.46
N ASP A 3 -55.63 59.62 15.27
CA ASP A 3 -54.99 58.86 14.22
C ASP A 3 -55.02 57.37 14.61
N TYR A 4 -55.81 56.62 13.85
CA TYR A 4 -55.85 55.17 13.89
C TYR A 4 -54.53 54.63 13.33
N ILE A 5 -53.61 54.26 14.23
CA ILE A 5 -52.47 53.39 13.88
C ILE A 5 -53.05 52.01 13.55
N LYS A 6 -53.39 51.82 12.28
CA LYS A 6 -53.76 50.53 11.69
C LYS A 6 -52.51 49.67 11.65
N ASN A 7 -52.14 49.10 12.80
CA ASN A 7 -51.07 48.13 12.86
C ASN A 7 -51.56 46.90 12.10
N LYS A 8 -51.01 46.69 10.89
CA LYS A 8 -51.32 45.56 10.00
C LYS A 8 -50.66 44.31 10.60
N GLY A 9 -51.08 43.94 11.82
CA GLY A 9 -50.53 42.84 12.58
C GLY A 9 -50.80 41.54 11.83
N PHE A 10 -49.73 40.87 11.41
CA PHE A 10 -49.83 39.51 10.90
C PHE A 10 -50.63 38.66 11.88
N THR A 11 -51.72 38.03 11.39
CA THR A 11 -52.51 37.10 12.19
C THR A 11 -51.60 35.99 12.74
N VAL A 12 -51.84 35.56 13.99
CA VAL A 12 -51.01 34.56 14.69
C VAL A 12 -50.76 33.31 13.83
N LYS A 13 -51.76 32.89 13.05
CA LYS A 13 -51.65 31.80 12.07
C LYS A 13 -50.54 32.01 11.04
N LYS A 14 -50.41 33.21 10.46
CA LYS A 14 -49.38 33.52 9.46
C LYS A 14 -47.97 33.54 10.07
N LYS A 15 -47.83 34.03 11.32
CA LYS A 15 -46.54 33.98 12.03
C LYS A 15 -46.10 32.54 12.28
N LEU A 16 -47.04 31.68 12.69
CA LEU A 16 -46.79 30.25 12.91
C LEU A 16 -46.34 29.55 11.63
N ILE A 17 -47.04 29.79 10.51
CA ILE A 17 -46.71 29.22 9.20
C ILE A 17 -45.34 29.68 8.71
N LEU A 18 -45.00 30.97 8.89
CA LEU A 18 -43.72 31.53 8.48
C LEU A 18 -42.55 30.93 9.27
N LEU A 19 -42.74 30.71 10.58
CA LEU A 19 -41.78 30.00 11.43
C LEU A 19 -41.58 28.54 10.99
N ILE A 20 -42.65 27.82 10.71
CA ILE A 20 -42.57 26.43 10.22
C ILE A 20 -41.83 26.38 8.88
N LEU A 21 -42.16 27.26 7.94
CA LEU A 21 -41.47 27.34 6.65
C LEU A 21 -39.98 27.66 6.80
N LEU A 22 -39.62 28.56 7.72
CA LEU A 22 -38.23 28.87 8.02
C LEU A 22 -37.48 27.63 8.54
N VAL A 23 -38.07 26.91 9.49
CA VAL A 23 -37.45 25.69 10.06
C VAL A 23 -37.29 24.60 9.00
N VAL A 24 -38.31 24.39 8.16
CA VAL A 24 -38.23 23.44 7.05
C VAL A 24 -37.12 23.86 6.07
N MET A 25 -37.07 25.13 5.68
CA MET A 25 -36.05 25.65 4.77
C MET A 25 -34.64 25.46 5.32
N VAL A 26 -34.40 25.81 6.60
CA VAL A 26 -33.09 25.64 7.24
C VAL A 26 -32.72 24.16 7.33
N THR A 27 -33.65 23.30 7.73
CA THR A 27 -33.41 21.85 7.80
C THR A 27 -33.08 21.28 6.41
N SER A 28 -33.80 21.68 5.36
CA SER A 28 -33.51 21.27 3.99
C SER A 28 -32.15 21.76 3.50
N ALA A 29 -31.78 23.00 3.81
CA ALA A 29 -30.47 23.54 3.46
C ALA A 29 -29.34 22.77 4.16
N LEU A 30 -29.49 22.45 5.45
CA LEU A 30 -28.54 21.61 6.19
C LEU A 30 -28.42 20.22 5.57
N MET A 31 -29.56 19.60 5.21
CA MET A 31 -29.56 18.28 4.57
C MET A 31 -28.77 18.30 3.25
N LEU A 32 -28.94 19.34 2.43
CA LEU A 32 -28.18 19.51 1.18
C LEU A 32 -26.67 19.63 1.43
N ILE A 33 -26.27 20.45 2.42
CA ILE A 33 -24.86 20.60 2.79
C ILE A 33 -24.27 19.27 3.25
N THR A 34 -25.00 18.51 4.07
CA THR A 34 -24.57 17.20 4.57
C THR A 34 -24.35 16.23 3.42
N VAL A 35 -25.27 16.15 2.45
CA VAL A 35 -25.12 15.26 1.28
C VAL A 35 -23.88 15.62 0.47
N ILE A 36 -23.66 16.90 0.17
CA ILE A 36 -22.46 17.36 -0.57
C ILE A 36 -21.18 17.02 0.21
N SER A 37 -21.18 17.24 1.52
CA SER A 37 -20.02 16.98 2.38
C SER A 37 -19.70 15.48 2.43
N MET A 38 -20.72 14.63 2.47
CA MET A 38 -20.58 13.18 2.50
C MET A 38 -20.06 12.62 1.16
N SER A 39 -20.49 13.19 0.02
CA SER A 39 -19.93 12.83 -1.29
C SER A 39 -18.45 13.18 -1.41
N LYS A 40 -18.03 14.35 -0.90
CA LYS A 40 -16.61 14.73 -0.87
C LYS A 40 -15.80 13.82 0.05
N LEU A 41 -16.35 13.49 1.22
CA LEU A 41 -15.70 12.60 2.18
C LEU A 41 -15.50 11.19 1.59
N GLY A 42 -16.49 10.67 0.85
CA GLY A 42 -16.36 9.38 0.16
C GLY A 42 -15.19 9.38 -0.83
N ALA A 43 -15.07 10.41 -1.67
CA ALA A 43 -13.95 10.52 -2.61
C ALA A 43 -12.58 10.59 -1.90
N PHE A 44 -12.49 11.26 -0.75
CA PHE A 44 -11.26 11.28 0.05
C PHE A 44 -10.94 9.94 0.70
N GLN A 45 -11.95 9.19 1.13
CA GLN A 45 -11.76 7.86 1.71
C GLN A 45 -11.28 6.86 0.66
N ASP A 46 -11.79 6.93 -0.56
CA ASP A 46 -11.34 6.07 -1.67
C ASP A 46 -9.86 6.34 -2.01
N ASP A 47 -9.46 7.61 -2.12
CA ASP A 47 -8.06 8.00 -2.34
C ASP A 47 -7.15 7.53 -1.19
N GLN A 48 -7.60 7.71 0.05
CA GLN A 48 -6.83 7.33 1.24
C GLN A 48 -6.73 5.81 1.40
N TYR A 49 -7.77 5.07 0.99
CA TYR A 49 -7.75 3.61 0.94
C TYR A 49 -6.72 3.10 -0.07
N LEU A 50 -6.65 3.68 -1.26
CA LEU A 50 -5.64 3.32 -2.26
C LEU A 50 -4.22 3.58 -1.75
N LYS A 51 -3.97 4.78 -1.21
CA LYS A 51 -2.65 5.13 -0.64
C LYS A 51 -2.25 4.23 0.52
N SER A 52 -3.20 3.84 1.36
CA SER A 52 -2.96 2.88 2.44
C SER A 52 -2.54 1.51 1.91
N GLN A 53 -3.12 1.04 0.81
CA GLN A 53 -2.71 -0.24 0.20
C GLN A 53 -1.29 -0.15 -0.34
N VAL A 54 -0.94 0.93 -1.06
CA VAL A 54 0.42 1.15 -1.57
C VAL A 54 1.45 1.17 -0.44
N ALA A 55 1.14 1.84 0.69
CA ALA A 55 2.01 1.88 1.85
C ALA A 55 2.20 0.48 2.48
N VAL A 56 1.15 -0.35 2.53
CA VAL A 56 1.24 -1.75 2.98
C VAL A 56 2.16 -2.55 2.06
N THR A 57 1.96 -2.47 0.74
CA THR A 57 2.79 -3.14 -0.26
C THR A 57 4.26 -2.72 -0.14
N ALA A 58 4.54 -1.43 0.06
CA ALA A 58 5.91 -0.93 0.27
C ALA A 58 6.55 -1.47 1.56
N VAL A 59 5.78 -1.57 2.65
CA VAL A 59 6.24 -2.18 3.91
C VAL A 59 6.50 -3.68 3.73
N GLU A 60 5.66 -4.39 3.00
CA GLU A 60 5.91 -5.79 2.66
C GLU A 60 7.18 -5.95 1.80
N ALA A 61 7.37 -5.08 0.81
CA ALA A 61 8.56 -5.07 -0.03
C ALA A 61 9.84 -4.81 0.78
N SER A 62 9.77 -3.99 1.85
CA SER A 62 10.91 -3.74 2.74
C SER A 62 11.45 -4.98 3.44
N LYS A 63 10.64 -6.04 3.56
CA LYS A 63 11.01 -7.31 4.21
C LYS A 63 11.61 -8.35 3.27
N ILE A 64 11.68 -8.06 1.96
CA ILE A 64 12.20 -8.98 0.94
C ILE A 64 13.59 -9.50 1.31
N GLY A 65 14.47 -8.63 1.80
CA GLY A 65 15.82 -9.02 2.20
C GLY A 65 15.85 -10.08 3.31
N ASP A 66 15.02 -9.92 4.34
CA ASP A 66 14.95 -10.84 5.47
C ASP A 66 14.39 -12.20 5.04
N GLU A 67 13.36 -12.20 4.20
CA GLU A 67 12.72 -13.43 3.73
C GLU A 67 13.63 -14.22 2.80
N LEU A 68 14.32 -13.55 1.88
CA LEU A 68 15.29 -14.20 1.01
C LEU A 68 16.51 -14.69 1.79
N TYR A 69 16.96 -13.94 2.81
CA TYR A 69 18.07 -14.35 3.65
C TYR A 69 17.82 -15.70 4.33
N SER A 70 16.59 -15.98 4.78
CA SER A 70 16.25 -17.28 5.36
C SER A 70 16.55 -18.44 4.41
N ILE A 71 16.19 -18.30 3.14
CA ILE A 71 16.43 -19.32 2.11
C ILE A 71 17.92 -19.46 1.82
N ILE A 72 18.64 -18.33 1.72
CA ILE A 72 20.10 -18.35 1.56
C ILE A 72 20.76 -19.06 2.75
N ALA A 73 20.31 -18.79 3.97
CA ALA A 73 20.84 -19.43 5.17
C ALA A 73 20.60 -20.94 5.14
N ASP A 74 19.44 -21.41 4.71
CA ASP A 74 19.16 -22.85 4.55
C ASP A 74 20.08 -23.50 3.51
N SER A 75 20.41 -22.80 2.41
CA SER A 75 21.37 -23.28 1.41
C SER A 75 22.77 -23.51 2.01
N ILE A 76 23.18 -22.66 2.95
CA ILE A 76 24.50 -22.70 3.60
C ILE A 76 24.51 -23.74 4.72
N ILE A 77 23.51 -23.73 5.60
CA ILE A 77 23.46 -24.52 6.84
C ILE A 77 23.08 -25.96 6.54
N ASN A 78 21.96 -26.17 5.84
CA ASN A 78 21.42 -27.50 5.58
C ASN A 78 22.04 -28.15 4.35
N HIS A 79 22.76 -27.37 3.52
CA HIS A 79 23.35 -27.80 2.26
C HIS A 79 22.33 -28.48 1.31
N ASN A 80 21.03 -28.24 1.46
CA ASN A 80 19.98 -28.88 0.67
C ASN A 80 19.69 -28.09 -0.62
N MET A 81 20.64 -28.11 -1.55
CA MET A 81 20.57 -27.32 -2.79
C MET A 81 19.32 -27.60 -3.64
N GLU A 82 18.79 -28.82 -3.65
CA GLU A 82 17.64 -29.13 -4.51
C GLU A 82 16.34 -28.50 -3.99
N GLU A 83 16.10 -28.56 -2.69
CA GLU A 83 14.93 -27.92 -2.06
C GLU A 83 15.07 -26.40 -2.10
N THR A 84 16.25 -25.89 -1.72
CA THR A 84 16.54 -24.46 -1.73
C THR A 84 16.44 -23.86 -3.14
N ASP A 85 16.90 -24.54 -4.20
CA ASP A 85 16.79 -24.03 -5.58
C ASP A 85 15.32 -23.88 -6.01
N LYS A 86 14.43 -24.78 -5.57
CA LYS A 86 12.97 -24.71 -5.84
C LYS A 86 12.33 -23.55 -5.09
N GLU A 87 12.60 -23.43 -3.79
CA GLU A 87 12.06 -22.36 -2.95
C GLU A 87 12.55 -20.99 -3.42
N TRP A 88 13.84 -20.87 -3.72
CA TRP A 88 14.45 -19.67 -4.25
C TRP A 88 13.80 -19.23 -5.57
N SER A 89 13.64 -20.16 -6.52
CA SER A 89 13.07 -19.83 -7.84
C SER A 89 11.65 -19.26 -7.71
N LYS A 90 10.84 -19.84 -6.82
CA LYS A 90 9.49 -19.35 -6.53
C LYS A 90 9.52 -17.99 -5.86
N MET A 91 10.29 -17.86 -4.77
CA MET A 91 10.31 -16.66 -3.94
C MET A 91 10.90 -15.47 -4.70
N LYS A 92 11.90 -15.68 -5.55
CA LYS A 92 12.45 -14.63 -6.42
C LYS A 92 11.35 -14.01 -7.29
N ILE A 93 10.55 -14.83 -7.97
CA ILE A 93 9.46 -14.35 -8.84
C ILE A 93 8.42 -13.58 -8.03
N ASP A 94 8.03 -14.11 -6.88
CA ASP A 94 7.05 -13.47 -6.01
C ASP A 94 7.56 -12.11 -5.50
N LYS A 95 8.85 -12.00 -5.17
CA LYS A 95 9.46 -10.76 -4.67
C LYS A 95 9.74 -9.74 -5.77
N GLU A 96 10.12 -10.21 -6.95
CA GLU A 96 10.24 -9.36 -8.14
C GLU A 96 8.89 -8.72 -8.48
N LYS A 97 7.81 -9.51 -8.47
CA LYS A 97 6.45 -8.99 -8.68
C LYS A 97 6.08 -7.93 -7.65
N LEU A 98 6.40 -8.16 -6.36
CA LEU A 98 6.10 -7.21 -5.29
C LEU A 98 6.85 -5.87 -5.50
N ILE A 99 8.11 -5.90 -5.95
CA ILE A 99 8.86 -4.69 -6.27
C ILE A 99 8.24 -3.96 -7.48
N GLN A 100 7.84 -4.71 -8.52
CA GLN A 100 7.17 -4.11 -9.67
C GLN A 100 5.84 -3.44 -9.28
N GLU A 101 5.08 -4.06 -8.39
CA GLU A 101 3.86 -3.45 -7.85
C GLU A 101 4.15 -2.13 -7.13
N VAL A 102 5.23 -2.03 -6.36
CA VAL A 102 5.66 -0.76 -5.74
C VAL A 102 6.03 0.29 -6.79
N ILE A 103 6.73 -0.10 -7.86
CA ILE A 103 7.08 0.82 -8.96
C ILE A 103 5.83 1.34 -9.67
N GLU A 104 4.90 0.45 -10.01
CA GLU A 104 3.67 0.79 -10.74
C GLU A 104 2.75 1.72 -9.93
N ASN A 105 2.75 1.58 -8.60
CA ASN A 105 1.94 2.39 -7.69
C ASN A 105 2.66 3.61 -7.12
N SER A 106 3.89 3.90 -7.56
CA SER A 106 4.61 5.11 -7.15
C SER A 106 4.09 6.32 -7.93
N ASP A 107 3.61 7.35 -7.23
CA ASP A 107 2.94 8.49 -7.85
C ASP A 107 3.93 9.61 -8.22
N THR A 108 4.89 9.88 -7.34
CA THR A 108 5.87 10.96 -7.51
C THR A 108 7.15 10.50 -8.19
N ASP A 109 7.87 11.45 -8.81
CA ASP A 109 9.18 11.15 -9.43
C ASP A 109 10.19 10.65 -8.39
N GLU A 110 10.10 11.14 -7.15
CA GLU A 110 10.95 10.70 -6.03
C GLU A 110 10.66 9.24 -5.65
N GLU A 111 9.39 8.88 -5.47
CA GLU A 111 8.99 7.50 -5.15
C GLU A 111 9.42 6.54 -6.26
N LYS A 112 9.22 6.91 -7.53
CA LYS A 112 9.67 6.10 -8.68
C LYS A 112 11.17 5.89 -8.69
N ALA A 113 11.95 6.93 -8.38
CA ALA A 113 13.40 6.81 -8.31
C ALA A 113 13.84 5.87 -7.17
N LEU A 114 13.20 5.96 -6.00
CA LEU A 114 13.45 5.06 -4.88
C LEU A 114 13.07 3.61 -5.20
N ALA A 115 11.90 3.40 -5.82
CA ALA A 115 11.43 2.09 -6.22
C ALA A 115 12.34 1.45 -7.29
N SER A 116 12.81 2.24 -8.27
CA SER A 116 13.80 1.78 -9.25
C SER A 116 15.13 1.41 -8.59
N THR A 117 15.57 2.20 -7.60
CA THR A 117 16.80 1.90 -6.84
C THR A 117 16.67 0.58 -6.07
N ALA A 118 15.50 0.34 -5.47
CA ALA A 118 15.21 -0.91 -4.78
C ALA A 118 15.22 -2.11 -5.74
N ASN A 119 14.67 -1.95 -6.95
CA ASN A 119 14.70 -2.97 -8.00
C ASN A 119 16.12 -3.32 -8.44
N ASP A 120 16.96 -2.31 -8.68
CA ASP A 120 18.36 -2.54 -9.03
C ASP A 120 19.13 -3.25 -7.89
N ALA A 121 18.84 -2.88 -6.64
CA ALA A 121 19.44 -3.52 -5.47
C ALA A 121 19.01 -4.99 -5.35
N PHE A 122 17.73 -5.29 -5.60
CA PHE A 122 17.20 -6.64 -5.62
C PHE A 122 17.88 -7.50 -6.69
N HIS A 123 18.00 -7.02 -7.92
CA HIS A 123 18.68 -7.79 -8.98
C HIS A 123 20.17 -8.02 -8.68
N LYS A 124 20.85 -7.04 -8.09
CA LYS A 124 22.24 -7.24 -7.60
C LYS A 124 22.31 -8.29 -6.51
N TYR A 125 21.36 -8.29 -5.57
CA TYR A 125 21.28 -9.29 -4.52
C TYR A 125 21.08 -10.71 -5.08
N VAL A 126 20.14 -10.85 -6.03
CA VAL A 126 19.91 -12.10 -6.76
C VAL A 126 21.16 -12.57 -7.49
N ASP A 127 21.85 -11.68 -8.22
CA ASP A 127 23.08 -11.99 -8.94
C ASP A 127 24.18 -12.52 -8.02
N ILE A 128 24.38 -11.87 -6.86
CA ILE A 128 25.37 -12.31 -5.86
C ILE A 128 25.05 -13.73 -5.39
N TYR A 129 23.79 -14.03 -5.10
CA TYR A 129 23.41 -15.36 -4.67
C TYR A 129 23.61 -16.42 -5.76
N GLU A 130 23.00 -16.22 -6.94
CA GLU A 130 22.96 -17.22 -8.00
C GLU A 130 24.33 -17.44 -8.65
N ASN A 131 25.06 -16.36 -8.94
CA ASN A 131 26.28 -16.45 -9.73
C ASN A 131 27.55 -16.56 -8.88
N LYS A 132 27.53 -16.09 -7.62
CA LYS A 132 28.70 -16.15 -6.74
C LYS A 132 28.53 -17.21 -5.65
N LEU A 133 27.53 -17.07 -4.78
CA LEU A 133 27.41 -17.93 -3.61
C LEU A 133 27.17 -19.40 -3.98
N ILE A 134 26.15 -19.67 -4.80
CA ILE A 134 25.82 -21.04 -5.21
C ILE A 134 26.99 -21.71 -5.94
N SER A 135 27.71 -20.96 -6.78
CA SER A 135 28.91 -21.46 -7.46
C SER A 135 29.98 -21.93 -6.45
N LEU A 136 30.26 -21.12 -5.42
CA LEU A 136 31.22 -21.46 -4.36
C LEU A 136 30.77 -22.69 -3.56
N LEU A 137 29.50 -22.77 -3.17
CA LEU A 137 28.97 -23.89 -2.40
C LEU A 137 29.02 -25.21 -3.19
N ARG A 138 28.77 -25.16 -4.51
CA ARG A 138 28.91 -26.33 -5.39
C ARG A 138 30.37 -26.77 -5.52
N GLN A 139 31.31 -25.84 -5.67
CA GLN A 139 32.75 -26.15 -5.73
C GLN A 139 33.25 -26.78 -4.43
N GLU A 140 32.86 -26.22 -3.29
CA GLU A 140 33.21 -26.76 -1.96
C GLU A 140 32.74 -28.21 -1.80
N ARG A 141 31.50 -28.52 -2.23
CA ARG A 141 30.94 -29.87 -2.19
C ARG A 141 31.76 -30.84 -3.05
N VAL A 142 32.12 -30.46 -4.28
CA VAL A 142 32.93 -31.30 -5.19
C VAL A 142 34.30 -31.58 -4.56
N TYR A 143 34.95 -30.57 -4.01
CA TYR A 143 36.24 -30.73 -3.33
C TYR A 143 36.16 -31.69 -2.14
N LYS A 144 35.14 -31.57 -1.28
CA LYS A 144 34.92 -32.51 -0.16
C LYS A 144 34.71 -33.95 -0.62
N ILE A 145 34.01 -34.18 -1.74
CA ILE A 145 33.80 -35.51 -2.31
C ILE A 145 35.13 -36.10 -2.81
N GLN A 146 35.96 -35.30 -3.49
CA GLN A 146 37.27 -35.75 -3.99
C GLN A 146 38.21 -36.15 -2.85
N LEU A 147 38.26 -35.37 -1.76
CA LEU A 147 39.07 -35.70 -0.58
C LEU A 147 38.60 -36.99 0.12
N LYS A 148 37.29 -37.23 0.14
CA LYS A 148 36.73 -38.47 0.72
C LYS A 148 37.11 -39.71 -0.10
N ASN A 149 37.19 -39.59 -1.43
CA ASN A 149 37.54 -40.70 -2.32
C ASN A 149 39.06 -40.99 -2.38
N GLN A 150 39.89 -40.14 -1.79
CA GLN A 150 41.35 -40.32 -1.68
C GLN A 150 41.80 -40.93 -0.34
N ARG A 151 40.86 -41.22 0.57
CA ARG A 151 41.09 -41.91 1.84
C ARG A 151 40.48 -43.30 1.80
#